data_AF-A0A2K8SI23-F1
#
_entry.id   AF-A0A2K8SI23-F1
#
_cell.length_a   1.000
_cell.length_b   1.000
_cell.length_c   1.000
_cell.angle_alpha   90.00
_cell.angle_beta   90.00
_cell.angle_gamma   90.00
#
_symmetry.space_group_name_H-M   'P 1'
#
loop_
_entity.id
_entity.type
_entity.pdbx_description
1 polymer ?
#
loop_
_entity_poly.entity_id
_entity_poly.type
_entity_poly.pdbx_seq_one_letter_code
_entity_poly.pdbx_strand_id
1 'polypeptide(L)' 'MPDSVLEDLEVWAASQGRPTANLAAFLIEMSIKLAKNSGEFPNNSSVITSKPQS' A
#
# COMPACT_ATOMS: atom_id res chain seq x y z
N MET A 1 5.37 1.58 10.57
CA MET A 1 5.22 2.91 9.92
C MET A 1 6.06 3.88 10.73
N PRO A 2 6.81 4.80 10.11
CA PRO A 2 7.52 5.83 10.88
C PRO A 2 6.53 6.66 11.70
N ASP A 3 6.90 7.05 12.91
CA ASP A 3 6.00 7.76 13.82
C ASP A 3 5.52 9.09 13.24
N SER A 4 6.38 9.81 12.52
CA SER A 4 6.01 11.05 11.82
C SER A 4 4.89 10.84 10.79
N VAL A 5 4.90 9.69 10.10
CA VAL A 5 3.85 9.35 9.12
C VAL A 5 2.55 8.98 9.83
N LEU A 6 2.62 8.34 10.99
CA LEU A 6 1.43 8.02 11.78
C LEU A 6 0.76 9.31 12.30
N GLU A 7 1.54 10.26 12.80
CA GLU A 7 1.02 11.56 13.28
C GLU A 7 0.31 12.33 12.16
N ASP A 8 0.94 12.45 10.99
CA ASP A 8 0.31 13.08 9.81
C ASP A 8 -1.00 12.37 9.42
N LEU A 9 -1.01 11.04 9.50
CA LEU A 9 -2.18 10.22 9.17
C LEU A 9 -3.33 10.41 10.17
N GLU A 10 -3.02 10.53 11.46
CA GLU A 10 -4.01 10.80 12.51
C GLU A 10 -4.63 12.17 12.35
N VAL A 11 -3.82 13.20 12.06
CA VAL A 11 -4.30 14.56 11.77
C VAL A 11 -5.23 14.56 10.56
N TRP A 12 -4.86 13.88 9.49
CA TRP A 12 -5.67 13.81 8.29
C TRP A 12 -6.97 13.01 8.48
N ALA A 13 -6.92 11.90 9.23
CA ALA A 13 -8.10 11.10 9.53
C ALA A 13 -9.11 11.89 10.38
N ALA A 14 -8.60 12.62 11.39
CA ALA A 14 -9.41 13.49 12.23
C ALA A 14 -10.09 14.60 11.41
N SER A 15 -9.37 15.23 10.48
CA SER A 15 -9.95 16.28 9.61
C SER A 15 -11.09 15.77 8.71
N GLN A 16 -11.18 14.45 8.50
CA GLN A 16 -12.21 13.80 7.69
C GLN A 16 -13.29 13.10 8.53
N GLY A 17 -13.20 13.20 9.86
CA GLY A 17 -14.16 12.59 10.78
C GLY A 17 -14.21 11.06 10.70
N ARG A 18 -13.09 10.40 10.39
CA ARG A 18 -13.04 8.93 10.31
C ARG A 18 -11.88 8.32 11.09
N PRO A 19 -11.95 7.02 11.42
CA PRO A 19 -10.84 6.33 12.08
C PRO A 19 -9.55 6.34 11.23
N THR A 20 -8.40 6.52 11.88
CA THR A 20 -7.07 6.47 11.25
C THR A 20 -6.85 5.18 10.47
N ALA A 21 -7.26 4.04 11.02
CA ALA A 21 -7.16 2.74 10.35
C ALA A 21 -7.92 2.70 9.02
N ASN A 22 -9.08 3.36 8.93
CA ASN A 22 -9.87 3.39 7.70
C ASN A 22 -9.20 4.26 6.63
N LEU A 23 -8.63 5.42 7.01
CA LEU A 23 -7.80 6.22 6.10
C LEU A 23 -6.58 5.42 5.63
N ALA A 24 -5.86 4.77 6.53
CA ALA A 24 -4.70 3.94 6.21
C ALA A 24 -5.03 2.87 5.16
N ALA A 25 -6.11 2.11 5.41
CA ALA A 25 -6.57 1.04 4.52
C ALA A 25 -6.90 1.58 3.12
N PHE A 26 -7.63 2.70 3.05
CA PHE A 26 -7.97 3.34 1.78
C PHE A 26 -6.74 3.80 0.99
N LEU A 27 -5.78 4.44 1.65
CA LEU A 27 -4.54 4.88 0.99
C LEU A 27 -3.76 3.70 0.44
N ILE A 28 -3.59 2.64 1.23
CA ILE A 28 -2.88 1.43 0.81
C ILE A 28 -3.58 0.80 -0.40
N GLU A 29 -4.91 0.68 -0.35
CA GLU A 29 -5.70 0.15 -1.47
C GLU A 29 -5.49 0.99 -2.74
N MET A 30 -5.51 2.32 -2.63
CA MET A 30 -5.33 3.22 -3.77
C MET A 30 -3.90 3.13 -4.33
N SER A 31 -2.88 3.10 -3.48
CA SER A 31 -1.48 2.92 -3.90
C SER A 31 -1.27 1.60 -4.63
N ILE A 32 -1.86 0.50 -4.14
CA ILE A 32 -1.79 -0.81 -4.82
C ILE A 32 -2.51 -0.76 -6.18
N LYS A 33 -3.69 -0.12 -6.27
CA LYS A 33 -4.40 0.06 -7.54
C LYS A 33 -3.56 0.85 -8.54
N LEU A 34 -2.92 1.94 -8.10
CA LEU A 34 -2.03 2.74 -8.94
C LEU A 34 -0.84 1.91 -9.42
N ALA A 35 -0.15 1.19 -8.54
CA ALA A 35 0.96 0.33 -8.91
C ALA A 35 0.57 -0.76 -9.93
N LYS A 36 -0.63 -1.34 -9.78
CA LYS A 36 -1.16 -2.33 -10.75
C LYS A 36 -1.41 -1.69 -12.12
N ASN A 37 -1.94 -0.47 -12.13
CA ASN A 37 -2.25 0.25 -13.36
C ASN A 37 -0.99 0.81 -14.05
N SER A 38 0.06 1.16 -13.29
CA SER A 38 1.34 1.65 -13.83
C SER A 38 2.29 0.54 -14.24
N GLY A 39 1.99 -0.72 -13.90
CA GLY A 39 2.87 -1.87 -14.17
C GLY A 39 4.05 -1.99 -13.19
N GLU A 40 4.09 -1.17 -12.12
CA GLU A 40 5.06 -1.30 -11.04
C GLU A 40 4.75 -2.48 -10.11
N PHE A 41 3.49 -2.90 -10.06
CA PHE A 41 3.09 -4.04 -9.23
C PHE A 41 3.64 -5.34 -9.84
N PRO A 42 4.33 -6.18 -9.06
CA PRO A 42 4.94 -7.39 -9.59
C PRO A 42 3.88 -8.31 -10.19
N ASN A 43 4.06 -8.68 -11.46
CA ASN A 43 3.30 -9.76 -12.06
C ASN A 43 3.75 -11.08 -11.41
N ASN A 44 2.80 -11.81 -10.82
CA ASN A 44 3.02 -13.13 -10.20
C ASN A 44 3.65 -14.17 -11.15
N SER A 45 3.79 -13.85 -12.44
CA SER A 45 4.51 -14.62 -13.44
C SER A 45 6.03 -14.69 -13.22
N SER A 46 6.64 -13.75 -12.49
CA SER A 46 8.11 -13.75 -12.27
C SER A 46 8.56 -14.57 -11.06
N VAL A 47 7.65 -14.97 -10.17
CA VAL A 47 7.99 -15.76 -8.96
C VAL A 47 8.05 -17.26 -9.25
N ILE A 48 7.57 -17.73 -10.42
CA ILE A 48 7.53 -19.17 -10.76
C ILE A 48 8.79 -19.65 -11.50
N THR A 49 9.68 -18.78 -12.01
CA THR A 49 10.83 -19.22 -12.85
C THR A 49 12.20 -19.24 -12.16
N SER A 50 12.31 -18.96 -10.87
CA SER A 50 13.58 -19.08 -10.14
C SER A 50 13.60 -20.31 -9.22
N LYS A 51 13.47 -21.52 -9.80
CA LYS A 51 14.02 -22.73 -9.19
C LYS A 51 15.03 -23.33 -10.17
N PRO A 52 16.35 -23.29 -9.88
CA PRO A 52 17.33 -23.94 -10.71
C PRO A 52 17.15 -25.46 -10.62
N GLN A 53 17.10 -26.06 -11.79
CA GLN A 53 17.16 -27.50 -12.03
C GLN A 53 18.51 -28.04 -11.53
N SER A 54 18.47 -28.99 -10.60
CA SER A 54 19.57 -29.87 -10.20
C SER A 54 19.02 -31.27 -9.95
#